data_AF-A0A810E4S6-F1
#
_entry.id   AF-A0A810E4S6-F1
#
_cell.length_a   1.000
_cell.length_b   1.000
_cell.length_c   1.000
_cell.angle_alpha   90.00
_cell.angle_beta   90.00
_cell.angle_gamma   90.00
#
_symmetry.space_group_name_H-M   'P 1'
#
loop_
_entity.id
_entity.type
_entity.pdbx_description
1 polymer ?
#
loop_
_entity_poly.entity_id
_entity_poly.type
_entity_poly.pdbx_seq_one_letter_code
_entity_poly.pdbx_strand_id
1 'polypeptide(L)' 'MDEHDIAGPQSGFPEKLSKPARRALQGAGYLTLEQLAEAGEAELLKLHGMGPKALDQLRQAMTAKGLHFADKMQR' A
#
# COMPACT_ATOMS: atom_id res chain seq x y z
N MET A 1 19.42 -3.73 -20.31
CA MET A 1 18.07 -3.15 -20.43
C MET A 1 17.23 -3.85 -19.40
N ASP A 2 17.04 -3.13 -18.29
CA ASP A 2 16.12 -3.35 -17.18
C ASP A 2 16.14 -4.73 -16.51
N GLU A 3 17.20 -4.90 -15.71
CA GLU A 3 17.33 -5.86 -14.62
C GLU A 3 16.17 -5.66 -13.63
N HIS A 4 15.03 -6.28 -13.90
CA HIS A 4 13.94 -6.38 -12.93
C HIS A 4 14.36 -7.40 -11.88
N ASP A 5 14.88 -6.87 -10.78
CA ASP A 5 15.21 -7.56 -9.54
C ASP A 5 14.14 -8.60 -9.18
N ILE A 6 14.61 -9.85 -9.15
CA ILE A 6 13.94 -11.02 -8.65
C ILE A 6 13.90 -10.98 -7.11
N ALA A 7 12.82 -10.46 -6.55
CA ALA A 7 12.37 -10.86 -5.22
C ALA A 7 11.09 -11.69 -5.38
N GLY A 8 11.06 -12.89 -4.79
CA GLY A 8 9.90 -13.80 -4.83
C GLY A 8 8.61 -13.17 -4.28
N PRO A 9 7.51 -13.93 -4.09
CA PRO A 9 6.21 -13.39 -3.68
C PRO A 9 6.18 -12.91 -2.21
N GLN A 10 7.11 -12.05 -1.80
CA GLN A 10 6.93 -11.10 -0.73
C GLN A 10 5.90 -10.09 -1.24
N SER A 11 4.63 -10.41 -0.93
CA SER A 11 3.52 -9.45 -0.92
C SER A 11 4.09 -8.04 -0.73
N GLY A 12 3.89 -7.13 -1.68
CA GLY A 12 4.53 -5.82 -1.70
C GLY A 12 4.20 -4.91 -0.50
N PHE A 13 3.63 -5.45 0.57
CA PHE A 13 3.21 -4.78 1.78
C PHE A 13 4.15 -5.04 2.95
N PRO A 14 4.28 -4.07 3.88
CA PRO A 14 5.13 -4.23 5.04
C PRO A 14 4.71 -5.44 5.89
N GLU A 15 5.67 -6.14 6.48
CA GLU A 15 5.45 -7.31 7.34
C GLU A 15 4.60 -6.97 8.58
N LYS A 16 4.72 -5.73 9.05
CA LYS A 16 3.96 -5.19 10.18
C LYS A 16 2.46 -5.06 9.88
N LEU A 17 2.07 -5.02 8.59
CA LEU A 17 0.69 -4.78 8.17
C LEU A 17 -0.24 -5.85 8.74
N SER A 18 -1.35 -5.41 9.32
CA SER A 18 -2.32 -6.31 9.94
C SER A 18 -2.94 -7.27 8.91
N LYS A 19 -3.30 -8.48 9.35
CA LYS A 19 -4.00 -9.47 8.51
C LYS A 19 -5.25 -8.92 7.78
N PRO A 20 -6.19 -8.19 8.43
CA PRO A 20 -7.36 -7.65 7.73
C PRO A 20 -6.98 -6.61 6.67
N ALA A 21 -6.02 -5.75 6.98
CA ALA A 21 -5.45 -4.77 6.06
C ALA A 21 -4.91 -5.42 4.78
N ARG A 22 -4.07 -6.47 4.89
CA ARG A 22 -3.60 -7.21 3.71
C ARG A 22 -4.73 -7.81 2.88
N ARG A 23 -5.73 -8.40 3.53
CA ARG A 23 -6.87 -9.00 2.83
C ARG A 23 -7.70 -7.95 2.10
N ALA A 24 -7.87 -6.77 2.70
CA ALA A 24 -8.57 -5.65 2.08
C ALA A 24 -7.84 -5.16 0.81
N LEU A 25 -6.52 -4.99 0.89
CA LEU A 25 -5.69 -4.58 -0.25
C LEU A 25 -5.73 -5.62 -1.38
N GLN A 26 -5.49 -6.90 -1.05
CA GLN A 26 -5.56 -7.98 -2.03
C GLN A 26 -6.95 -8.13 -2.63
N GLY A 27 -8.01 -8.00 -1.82
CA GLY A 27 -9.40 -8.05 -2.29
C GLY A 27 -9.76 -6.86 -3.18
N ALA A 28 -9.12 -5.71 -2.99
CA ALA A 28 -9.26 -4.54 -3.85
C ALA A 28 -8.33 -4.58 -5.08
N GLY A 29 -7.52 -5.63 -5.25
CA GLY A 29 -6.58 -5.78 -6.37
C GLY A 29 -5.24 -5.05 -6.20
N TYR A 30 -5.01 -4.41 -5.07
CA TYR A 30 -3.72 -3.80 -4.76
C TYR A 30 -2.72 -4.89 -4.35
N LEU A 31 -1.59 -4.95 -5.05
CA LEU A 31 -0.52 -5.93 -4.80
C LEU A 31 0.83 -5.28 -4.47
N THR A 32 0.99 -3.98 -4.76
CA THR A 32 2.24 -3.23 -4.62
C THR A 32 2.00 -1.85 -4.00
N LEU A 33 3.02 -1.28 -3.34
CA LEU A 33 2.95 0.07 -2.75
C LEU A 33 2.74 1.17 -3.78
N GLU A 34 3.22 0.98 -5.01
CA GLU A 34 3.05 1.94 -6.11
C GLU A 34 1.57 2.10 -6.48
N GLN A 35 0.81 1.00 -6.54
CA GLN A 35 -0.63 1.08 -6.79
C GLN A 35 -1.35 1.79 -5.63
N LEU A 36 -0.88 1.61 -4.39
CA LEU A 36 -1.38 2.36 -3.24
C LEU A 36 -1.06 3.85 -3.36
N ALA A 37 0.15 4.17 -3.82
CA ALA A 37 0.58 5.55 -4.09
C ALA A 37 -0.37 6.21 -5.09
N GLU A 38 -0.72 5.52 -6.17
CA GLU A 38 -1.59 6.06 -7.22
C GLU A 38 -3.06 6.18 -6.78
N ALA A 39 -3.55 5.24 -5.98
CA ALA A 39 -4.90 5.27 -5.42
C ALA A 39 -5.10 6.41 -4.41
N GLY A 40 -4.11 6.62 -3.54
CA GLY A 40 -4.12 7.64 -2.50
C GLY A 40 -4.71 7.16 -1.16
N GLU A 41 -4.43 7.92 -0.11
CA GLU A 41 -4.76 7.55 1.28
C GLU A 41 -6.29 7.47 1.52
N ALA A 42 -7.05 8.32 0.84
CA ALA A 42 -8.51 8.35 0.95
C ALA A 42 -9.20 7.09 0.40
N GLU A 43 -8.71 6.53 -0.72
CA GLU A 43 -9.25 5.26 -1.23
C GLU A 43 -8.90 4.10 -0.31
N LEU A 44 -7.70 4.12 0.26
CA LEU A 44 -7.30 3.12 1.23
C LEU A 44 -8.20 3.15 2.46
N LEU A 45 -8.51 4.34 2.99
CA LEU A 45 -9.46 4.49 4.12
C LEU A 45 -10.85 3.90 3.85
N LYS A 46 -11.29 3.82 2.59
CA LYS A 46 -12.58 3.20 2.24
C LYS A 46 -12.53 1.67 2.32
N LEU A 47 -11.35 1.06 2.31
CA LEU A 47 -11.19 -0.39 2.36
C LEU A 47 -11.42 -0.93 3.78
N HIS A 48 -12.19 -2.01 3.86
CA HIS A 48 -12.58 -2.60 5.14
C HIS A 48 -11.36 -3.24 5.83
N GLY A 49 -10.85 -2.61 6.89
CA GLY A 49 -9.64 -3.04 7.60
C GLY A 49 -8.41 -2.13 7.39
N MET A 50 -8.55 -1.05 6.63
CA MET A 50 -7.57 0.05 6.56
C MET A 50 -7.83 1.07 7.68
N GLY A 51 -7.33 0.74 8.87
CA GLY A 51 -7.33 1.68 9.99
C GLY A 51 -6.14 2.66 9.94
N PRO A 52 -6.13 3.70 10.79
CA PRO A 52 -5.03 4.67 10.88
C PRO A 52 -3.67 4.00 11.12
N LYS A 53 -3.65 2.91 11.91
CA LYS A 53 -2.44 2.11 12.14
C LYS A 53 -1.92 1.41 10.89
N ALA A 54 -2.80 0.96 9.99
CA ALA A 54 -2.39 0.33 8.74
C ALA A 54 -1.81 1.36 7.77
N LEU A 55 -2.45 2.54 7.68
CA LEU A 55 -1.96 3.65 6.87
C LEU A 55 -0.61 4.17 7.33
N ASP A 56 -0.39 4.31 8.63
CA ASP A 56 0.90 4.76 9.16
C ASP A 56 2.03 3.81 8.75
N GLN A 57 1.79 2.50 8.84
CA GLN A 57 2.78 1.50 8.42
C GLN A 57 3.02 1.49 6.90
N LEU A 58 1.96 1.69 6.11
CA LEU A 58 2.09 1.82 4.66
C LEU A 58 2.88 3.09 4.32
N ARG A 59 2.56 4.22 4.95
CA ARG A 59 3.27 5.49 4.81
C ARG A 59 4.75 5.31 5.13
N GLN A 60 5.09 4.69 6.26
CA GLN A 60 6.48 4.40 6.62
C GLN A 60 7.18 3.54 5.57
N ALA A 61 6.53 2.47 5.09
CA ALA A 61 7.08 1.59 4.07
C ALA A 61 7.26 2.27 2.70
N MET A 62 6.34 3.19 2.36
CA MET A 62 6.40 4.00 1.16
C MET A 62 7.51 5.03 1.25
N THR A 63 7.60 5.78 2.35
CA THR A 63 8.68 6.76 2.60
C THR A 63 10.05 6.09 2.55
N ALA A 64 10.19 4.87 3.09
CA ALA A 64 11.43 4.08 3.00
C ALA A 64 11.85 3.75 1.56
N LYS A 65 10.90 3.76 0.62
CA LYS A 65 11.11 3.58 -0.83
C LYS A 65 11.05 4.89 -1.62
N GLY A 66 10.88 6.05 -0.97
CA GLY A 66 10.68 7.34 -1.62
C GLY A 66 9.31 7.50 -2.30
N LEU A 67 8.33 6.67 -1.95
CA LEU A 67 6.96 6.75 -2.42
C LEU A 67 6.08 7.53 -1.43
N HIS A 68 5.03 8.17 -1.95
CA HIS A 68 4.07 8.93 -1.15
C HIS A 68 2.66 8.65 -1.66
N PHE A 69 1.66 8.73 -0.79
CA PHE A 69 0.26 8.66 -1.24
C PHE A 69 -0.05 9.84 -2.16
N ALA A 70 -0.74 9.57 -3.26
CA ALA A 70 -1.35 10.62 -4.05
C ALA A 70 -2.34 11.36 -3.17
N ASP A 71 -2.13 12.67 -3.06
CA ASP A 71 -3.09 13.59 -2.47
C ASP A 71 -4.26 13.76 -3.44
N LYS A 72 -5.09 12.72 -3.55
CA LYS A 72 -6.40 12.84 -4.19
C LYS A 72 -7.37 13.33 -3.14
N MET A 73 -7.26 14.60 -2.79
CA MET A 73 -8.33 15.35 -2.15
C MET A 73 -9.52 15.36 -3.13
N GLN A 74 -10.41 14.38 -3.00
CA GLN A 74 -11.56 14.19 -3.89
C GLN A 74 -12.41 15.47 -3.85
N ARG A 75 -12.45 16.19 -4.98
CA ARG A 75 -13.29 17.38 -5.22
C ARG A 75 -14.77 17.04 -5.19
#